data_AF-A0A2M4C5Y5-F1
#
_entry.id   AF-A0A2M4C5Y5-F1
#
_cell.length_a   1.000
_cell.length_b   1.000
_cell.length_c   1.000
_cell.angle_alpha   90.00
_cell.angle_beta   90.00
_cell.angle_gamma   90.00
#
_symmetry.space_group_name_H-M   'P 1'
#
loop_
_entity.id
_entity.type
_entity.pdbx_description
1 polymer ?
#
loop_
_entity_poly.entity_id
_entity_poly.type
_entity_poly.pdbx_seq_one_letter_code
_entity_poly.pdbx_strand_id
1 'polypeptide(L)'
;MMAVCGCIMSVRSFSLSLSLFPPRFADNSTKNLRLQHSGKARKGDGNDLTPNPRKLHNIGKELDKLGRVINDMKPVSELPFNVRPKTRKEKNKLASRACRLKKKAQHEANKIKLYGLETEHKRLMNGIFQLKQILVGKCNNTIKSEDAEEYKQQLDTLVQTSSKIKIAGNSTEFVNKMLENVRAGNNISIDTVLENF
;
A
#
# COMPACT_ATOMS: atom_id res chain seq x y z
N MET A 1 -8.08 36.88 -7.10
CA MET A 1 -6.87 36.04 -6.93
C MET A 1 -7.29 34.73 -6.28
N MET A 2 -7.67 33.72 -7.07
CA MET A 2 -7.94 32.37 -6.56
C MET A 2 -6.86 31.46 -7.11
N ALA A 3 -6.01 30.95 -6.22
CA ALA A 3 -4.99 29.97 -6.52
C ALA A 3 -5.68 28.71 -7.04
N VAL A 4 -5.70 28.56 -8.37
CA VAL A 4 -6.04 27.31 -9.02
C VAL A 4 -4.89 26.37 -8.68
N CYS A 5 -5.14 25.45 -7.76
CA CYS A 5 -4.21 24.40 -7.37
C CYS A 5 -3.85 23.58 -8.62
N GLY A 6 -2.76 23.98 -9.27
CA GLY A 6 -2.17 23.33 -10.43
C GLY A 6 -1.53 22.03 -9.99
N CYS A 7 -2.34 20.97 -9.94
CA CYS A 7 -1.86 19.60 -9.90
C CYS A 7 -2.66 18.80 -10.92
N ILE A 8 -2.36 19.02 -12.20
CA ILE A 8 -2.69 18.08 -13.28
C ILE A 8 -1.85 16.84 -13.02
N MET A 9 -2.38 15.92 -12.23
CA MET A 9 -1.69 14.69 -11.82
C MET A 9 -1.81 13.65 -12.93
N SER A 10 -0.73 13.50 -13.71
CA SER A 10 -0.47 12.29 -14.50
C SER A 10 -0.30 11.06 -13.59
N VAL A 11 -0.46 9.85 -14.12
CA VAL A 11 -0.21 8.56 -13.43
C VAL A 11 1.16 8.53 -12.74
N ARG A 12 2.16 9.20 -13.32
CA ARG A 12 3.51 9.37 -12.74
C ARG A 12 3.49 10.12 -11.40
N SER A 13 2.52 11.02 -11.25
CA SER A 13 2.25 11.81 -10.05
C SER A 13 1.53 10.98 -8.96
N PHE A 14 0.93 9.83 -9.32
CA PHE A 14 0.38 8.88 -8.35
C PHE A 14 1.47 8.30 -7.44
N SER A 15 2.63 7.96 -8.03
CA SER A 15 3.82 7.48 -7.30
C SER A 15 4.41 8.54 -6.36
N LEU A 16 4.49 9.80 -6.80
CA LEU A 16 4.96 10.92 -5.95
C LEU A 16 3.96 11.33 -4.86
N SER A 17 2.66 11.09 -5.05
CA SER A 17 1.66 11.38 -4.01
C SER A 17 1.52 10.28 -2.96
N LEU A 18 2.11 9.09 -3.20
CA LEU A 18 2.17 8.01 -2.23
C LEU A 18 3.27 8.21 -1.18
N SER A 19 4.30 9.01 -1.49
CA SER A 19 5.39 9.38 -0.56
C SER A 19 5.10 10.65 0.25
N LEU A 20 4.12 11.46 -0.14
CA LEU A 20 3.85 12.78 0.47
C LEU A 20 2.72 12.81 1.52
N PHE A 21 2.35 11.66 2.08
CA PHE A 21 1.50 11.63 3.27
C PHE A 21 2.14 10.69 4.29
N PRO A 22 2.77 11.23 5.35
CA PRO A 22 3.28 10.37 6.40
C PRO A 22 2.12 9.56 6.97
N PRO A 23 2.29 8.26 7.22
CA PRO A 23 1.35 7.53 8.03
C PRO A 23 1.23 8.27 9.36
N ARG A 24 0.02 8.73 9.70
CA ARG A 24 -0.25 9.19 11.07
C ARG A 24 -0.21 7.94 11.95
N PHE A 25 0.99 7.56 12.38
CA PHE A 25 1.19 6.69 13.51
C PHE A 25 0.82 7.51 14.74
N ALA A 26 -0.34 7.18 15.33
CA ALA A 26 -0.67 7.63 16.67
C ALA A 26 0.25 6.89 17.63
N ASP A 27 0.96 7.65 18.45
CA ASP A 27 1.94 7.15 19.39
C ASP A 27 1.27 6.50 20.61
N ASN A 28 1.83 5.34 20.99
CA ASN A 28 1.81 4.63 22.27
C ASN A 28 0.49 4.32 23.00
N SER A 29 0.11 3.03 22.99
CA SER A 29 0.17 2.15 24.18
C SER A 29 -0.44 0.79 23.86
N THR A 30 0.38 -0.26 24.00
CA THR A 30 -0.03 -1.67 23.94
C THR A 30 -1.12 -1.96 24.96
N LYS A 31 -2.33 -2.31 24.49
CA LYS A 31 -3.27 -3.30 25.05
C LYS A 31 -4.50 -3.39 24.12
N ASN A 32 -4.67 -4.53 23.44
CA ASN A 32 -5.85 -4.88 22.63
C ASN A 32 -6.20 -3.92 21.49
N LEU A 33 -5.34 -3.81 20.48
CA LEU A 33 -5.65 -3.04 19.28
C LEU A 33 -6.59 -3.84 18.35
N ARG A 34 -7.85 -3.96 18.76
CA ARG A 34 -8.93 -3.95 17.77
C ARG A 34 -8.74 -2.62 17.05
N LEU A 35 -8.25 -2.63 15.80
CA LEU A 35 -8.08 -1.42 14.99
C LEU A 35 -9.45 -0.72 14.88
N GLN A 36 -9.76 0.11 15.86
CA GLN A 36 -10.96 0.93 15.86
C GLN A 36 -10.67 2.05 14.88
N HIS A 37 -11.28 1.92 13.70
CA HIS A 37 -11.39 3.01 12.76
C HIS A 37 -11.99 4.21 13.50
N SER A 38 -11.28 5.35 13.51
CA SER A 38 -11.80 6.62 14.04
C SER A 38 -13.26 6.76 13.60
N GLY A 39 -14.21 6.86 14.53
CA GLY A 39 -15.66 6.54 14.43
C GLY A 39 -16.52 7.20 13.34
N LYS A 40 -16.00 7.30 12.12
CA LYS A 40 -16.63 7.76 10.88
C LYS A 40 -16.89 6.60 9.91
N ALA A 41 -16.43 5.39 10.24
CA ALA A 41 -16.73 4.18 9.49
C ALA A 41 -18.17 3.76 9.81
N ARG A 42 -19.07 3.88 8.82
CA ARG A 42 -20.39 3.26 8.88
C ARG A 42 -20.20 1.74 8.85
N LYS A 43 -21.15 0.97 9.41
CA LYS A 43 -21.13 -0.50 9.62
C LYS A 43 -20.97 -1.39 8.36
N GLY A 44 -20.53 -0.84 7.23
CA GLY A 44 -20.23 -1.57 5.98
C GLY A 44 -18.73 -1.65 5.67
N ASP A 45 -18.42 -2.01 4.42
CA ASP A 45 -17.14 -2.31 3.71
C ASP A 45 -15.86 -1.52 4.08
N GLY A 46 -15.92 -0.53 4.97
CA GLY A 46 -14.76 0.20 5.50
C GLY A 46 -13.89 -0.58 6.49
N ASN A 47 -14.31 -1.79 6.91
CA ASN A 47 -13.51 -2.69 7.74
C ASN A 47 -12.98 -3.91 6.97
N ASP A 48 -13.26 -4.00 5.67
CA ASP A 48 -12.66 -5.01 4.82
C ASP A 48 -11.18 -4.67 4.60
N LEU A 49 -10.28 -5.47 5.15
CA LEU A 49 -8.83 -5.32 4.99
C LEU A 49 -8.28 -6.19 3.85
N THR A 50 -9.14 -6.87 3.08
CA THR A 50 -8.71 -7.77 2.02
C THR A 50 -8.02 -6.98 0.90
N PRO A 51 -6.74 -7.28 0.61
CA PRO A 51 -6.01 -6.60 -0.45
C PRO A 51 -6.53 -7.00 -1.84
N ASN A 52 -6.84 -6.03 -2.70
CA ASN A 52 -7.28 -6.29 -4.08
C ASN A 52 -6.53 -5.41 -5.10
N PRO A 53 -5.41 -5.92 -5.66
CA PRO A 53 -4.61 -5.21 -6.67
C PRO A 53 -5.41 -4.84 -7.93
N ARG A 54 -6.37 -5.67 -8.32
CA ARG A 54 -7.20 -5.49 -9.51
C ARG A 54 -8.16 -4.31 -9.36
N LYS A 55 -8.76 -4.18 -8.17
CA LYS A 55 -9.62 -3.04 -7.79
C LYS A 55 -8.81 -1.74 -7.83
N LEU A 56 -7.59 -1.74 -7.27
CA LEU A 56 -6.69 -0.58 -7.33
C LEU A 56 -6.35 -0.18 -8.77
N HIS A 57 -6.01 -1.15 -9.63
CA HIS A 57 -5.73 -0.91 -11.04
C HIS A 57 -6.93 -0.28 -11.78
N ASN A 58 -8.14 -0.79 -11.55
CA ASN A 58 -9.36 -0.28 -12.19
C ASN A 58 -9.68 1.15 -11.75
N ILE A 59 -9.50 1.49 -10.47
CA ILE A 59 -9.66 2.86 -9.97
C ILE A 59 -8.61 3.78 -10.65
N GLY A 60 -7.38 3.31 -10.84
CA GLY A 60 -6.34 4.02 -11.58
C GLY A 60 -6.78 4.36 -13.01
N LYS A 61 -7.31 3.38 -13.76
CA LYS A 61 -7.87 3.59 -15.10
C LYS A 61 -9.00 4.62 -15.13
N GLU A 62 -9.87 4.63 -14.12
CA GLU A 62 -10.96 5.61 -14.03
C GLU A 62 -10.44 7.03 -13.75
N LEU A 63 -9.43 7.16 -12.88
CA LEU A 63 -8.74 8.43 -12.62
C LEU A 63 -8.10 8.98 -13.89
N ASP A 64 -7.47 8.15 -14.71
CA ASP A 64 -6.85 8.56 -15.96
C ASP A 64 -7.87 9.10 -16.96
N LYS A 65 -9.01 8.42 -17.07
CA LYS A 65 -10.13 8.88 -17.89
C LYS A 65 -10.64 10.25 -17.43
N LEU A 66 -10.84 10.42 -16.12
CA LEU A 66 -11.29 11.70 -15.56
C LEU A 66 -10.25 12.80 -15.76
N GLY A 67 -8.96 12.50 -15.60
CA GLY A 67 -7.88 13.44 -15.82
C GLY A 67 -7.86 13.95 -17.27
N ARG A 68 -8.00 13.05 -18.26
CA ARG A 68 -8.11 13.42 -19.68
C ARG A 68 -9.32 14.32 -19.93
N VAL A 69 -10.51 13.90 -19.51
CA VAL A 69 -11.74 14.70 -19.68
C VAL A 69 -11.62 16.08 -19.02
N ILE A 70 -10.96 16.18 -17.85
CA ILE A 70 -10.74 17.47 -17.18
C ILE A 70 -9.81 18.38 -17.99
N ASN A 71 -8.75 17.83 -18.56
CA ASN A 71 -7.78 18.57 -19.35
C ASN A 71 -8.33 18.98 -20.74
N ASP A 72 -9.16 18.13 -21.35
CA ASP A 72 -9.75 18.36 -22.67
C ASP A 72 -10.84 19.46 -22.64
N MET A 73 -11.40 19.78 -21.48
CA MET A 73 -12.38 20.86 -21.36
C MET A 73 -11.74 22.23 -21.52
N LYS A 74 -12.22 23.01 -22.50
CA LYS A 74 -11.81 24.40 -22.77
C LYS A 74 -11.68 25.23 -21.47
N PRO A 75 -10.62 26.03 -21.29
CA PRO A 75 -10.48 26.87 -20.11
C PRO A 75 -11.64 27.86 -20.02
N VAL A 76 -12.13 28.07 -18.79
CA VAL A 76 -13.35 28.86 -18.52
C VAL A 76 -13.17 30.33 -18.93
N SER A 77 -11.93 30.83 -18.99
CA SER A 77 -11.57 32.18 -19.43
C SER A 77 -11.94 32.47 -20.88
N GLU A 78 -11.86 31.46 -21.75
CA GLU A 78 -12.04 31.60 -23.20
C GLU A 78 -13.47 31.29 -23.69
N LEU A 79 -14.40 31.09 -22.75
CA LEU A 79 -15.79 30.78 -23.05
C LEU A 79 -16.67 32.05 -22.94
N PRO A 80 -17.75 32.17 -23.73
CA PRO A 80 -18.75 33.24 -23.59
C PRO A 80 -19.37 33.27 -22.19
N PHE A 81 -19.70 34.45 -21.67
CA PHE A 81 -20.13 34.63 -20.26
C PHE A 81 -21.34 33.79 -19.84
N ASN A 82 -22.30 33.60 -20.76
CA ASN A 82 -23.53 32.84 -20.54
C ASN A 82 -23.30 31.33 -20.30
N VAL A 83 -22.21 30.74 -20.80
CA VAL A 83 -21.89 29.31 -20.64
C VAL A 83 -20.92 29.02 -19.50
N ARG A 84 -20.17 30.02 -19.02
CA ARG A 84 -19.18 29.86 -17.94
C ARG A 84 -19.73 29.21 -16.67
N PRO A 85 -20.94 29.54 -16.17
CA PRO A 85 -21.48 28.91 -14.96
C PRO A 85 -21.71 27.40 -15.14
N LYS A 86 -22.20 26.97 -16.31
CA LYS A 86 -22.45 25.54 -16.62
C LYS A 86 -21.13 24.77 -16.67
N THR A 87 -20.13 25.29 -17.39
CA THR A 87 -18.80 24.66 -17.49
C THR A 87 -18.10 24.59 -16.13
N ARG A 88 -18.22 25.62 -15.27
CA ARG A 88 -17.68 25.59 -13.89
C ARG A 88 -18.32 24.50 -13.05
N LYS A 89 -19.64 24.32 -13.14
CA LYS A 89 -20.37 23.28 -12.39
C LYS A 89 -19.92 21.88 -12.81
N GLU A 90 -19.74 21.67 -14.11
CA GLU A 90 -19.28 20.40 -14.66
C GLU A 90 -17.82 20.08 -14.30
N LYS A 91 -16.90 21.05 -14.44
CA LYS A 91 -15.50 20.91 -13.98
C LYS A 91 -15.42 20.54 -12.50
N ASN A 92 -16.19 21.22 -11.64
CA ASN A 92 -16.23 20.90 -10.21
C ASN A 92 -16.80 19.50 -9.90
N LYS A 93 -17.79 19.05 -10.67
CA LYS A 93 -18.36 17.70 -10.53
C LYS A 93 -17.31 16.62 -10.83
N LEU A 94 -16.57 16.79 -11.93
CA LEU A 94 -15.50 15.86 -12.33
C LEU A 94 -14.32 15.89 -11.35
N ALA A 95 -13.88 17.07 -10.93
CA ALA A 95 -12.83 17.22 -9.92
C ALA A 95 -13.22 16.57 -8.58
N SER A 96 -14.47 16.76 -8.13
CA SER A 96 -14.98 16.13 -6.90
C SER A 96 -14.98 14.60 -7.01
N ARG A 97 -15.35 14.04 -8.17
CA ARG A 97 -15.29 12.59 -8.42
C ARG A 97 -13.86 12.08 -8.39
N ALA A 98 -12.93 12.76 -9.07
CA ALA A 98 -11.52 12.40 -9.08
C ALA A 98 -10.92 12.41 -7.66
N CYS A 99 -11.25 13.41 -6.84
CA CYS A 99 -10.81 13.48 -5.45
C CYS A 99 -11.30 12.28 -4.61
N ARG A 100 -12.59 11.91 -4.74
CA ARG A 100 -13.16 10.73 -4.06
C ARG A 100 -12.47 9.43 -4.49
N LEU A 101 -12.22 9.26 -5.78
CA LEU A 101 -11.54 8.09 -6.32
C LEU A 101 -10.09 8.01 -5.87
N LYS A 102 -9.38 9.15 -5.79
CA LYS A 102 -8.02 9.21 -5.23
C LYS A 102 -8.00 8.71 -3.78
N LYS A 103 -9.00 9.10 -2.97
CA LYS A 103 -9.11 8.61 -1.59
C LYS A 103 -9.38 7.11 -1.52
N LYS A 104 -10.23 6.57 -2.40
CA LYS A 104 -10.48 5.13 -2.52
C LYS A 104 -9.23 4.37 -2.96
N ALA A 105 -8.52 4.87 -3.97
CA ALA A 105 -7.27 4.27 -4.46
C ALA A 105 -6.20 4.23 -3.35
N GLN A 106 -6.08 5.31 -2.57
CA GLN A 106 -5.18 5.34 -1.42
C GLN A 106 -5.55 4.26 -0.40
N HIS A 107 -6.83 4.08 -0.11
CA HIS A 107 -7.28 3.05 0.83
C HIS A 107 -6.95 1.64 0.33
N GLU A 108 -7.26 1.33 -0.94
CA GLU A 108 -6.93 0.02 -1.53
C GLU A 108 -5.42 -0.24 -1.58
N ALA A 109 -4.59 0.77 -1.88
CA ALA A 109 -3.14 0.65 -1.83
C ALA A 109 -2.65 0.36 -0.40
N ASN A 110 -3.23 1.00 0.61
CA ASN A 110 -2.89 0.75 2.01
C ASN A 110 -3.25 -0.67 2.46
N LYS A 111 -4.34 -1.27 1.96
CA LYS A 111 -4.66 -2.69 2.24
C LYS A 111 -3.54 -3.60 1.75
N ILE A 112 -3.05 -3.37 0.52
CA ILE A 112 -1.94 -4.15 -0.06
C ILE A 112 -0.65 -3.97 0.77
N LYS A 113 -0.31 -2.73 1.15
CA LYS A 113 0.85 -2.46 2.01
C LYS A 113 0.73 -3.16 3.36
N LEU A 114 -0.43 -3.07 4.01
CA LEU A 114 -0.68 -3.69 5.29
C LEU A 114 -0.48 -5.20 5.22
N TYR A 115 -1.01 -5.83 4.17
CA TYR A 115 -0.85 -7.27 3.96
C TYR A 115 0.62 -7.69 3.78
N GLY A 116 1.39 -6.94 2.97
CA GLY A 116 2.81 -7.21 2.80
C GLY A 116 3.61 -7.06 4.09
N LEU A 117 3.35 -5.99 4.85
CA LEU A 117 3.99 -5.74 6.15
C LEU A 117 3.62 -6.79 7.20
N GLU A 118 2.35 -7.21 7.24
CA GLU A 118 1.90 -8.28 8.14
C GLU A 118 2.60 -9.61 7.82
N THR A 119 2.79 -9.89 6.52
CA THR A 119 3.49 -11.11 6.07
C THR A 119 4.97 -11.08 6.45
N GLU A 120 5.66 -9.96 6.20
CA GLU A 120 7.05 -9.74 6.64
C GLU A 120 7.17 -9.89 8.16
N HIS A 121 6.27 -9.25 8.91
CA HIS A 121 6.27 -9.32 10.36
C HIS A 121 6.07 -10.75 10.87
N LYS A 122 5.11 -11.51 10.33
CA LYS A 122 4.90 -12.92 10.69
C LYS A 122 6.14 -13.77 10.42
N ARG A 123 6.79 -13.55 9.28
CA ARG A 123 8.01 -14.27 8.89
C ARG A 123 9.15 -13.99 9.86
N LEU A 124 9.38 -12.72 10.21
CA LEU A 124 10.39 -12.32 11.20
C LEU A 124 10.07 -12.86 12.60
N MET A 125 8.81 -12.79 13.05
CA MET A 125 8.40 -13.34 14.34
C MET A 125 8.63 -14.84 14.43
N ASN A 126 8.30 -15.59 13.37
CA ASN A 126 8.58 -17.02 13.30
C ASN A 126 10.09 -17.31 13.35
N GLY A 127 10.89 -16.52 12.64
CA GLY A 127 12.36 -16.60 12.70
C GLY A 127 12.91 -16.36 14.11
N ILE A 128 12.45 -15.31 14.79
CA ILE A 128 12.83 -15.00 16.17
C ILE A 128 12.42 -16.13 17.12
N PHE A 129 11.22 -16.70 16.94
CA PHE A 129 10.75 -17.82 17.74
C PHE A 129 11.64 -19.06 17.56
N GLN A 130 12.00 -19.40 16.32
CA GLN A 130 12.92 -20.51 16.02
C GLN A 130 14.32 -20.26 16.58
N LEU A 131 14.86 -19.04 16.43
CA LEU A 131 16.14 -18.64 17.03
C LEU A 131 16.13 -18.82 18.55
N LYS A 132 15.04 -18.42 19.20
CA LYS A 132 14.87 -18.59 20.64
C LYS A 132 14.84 -20.07 21.04
N GLN A 133 14.16 -20.93 20.28
CA GLN A 133 14.11 -22.37 20.55
C GLN A 133 15.51 -23.00 20.46
N ILE A 134 16.29 -22.65 19.43
CA ILE A 134 17.66 -23.13 19.25
C ILE A 134 18.54 -22.68 20.43
N LEU A 135 18.45 -21.42 20.84
CA LEU A 135 19.22 -20.89 21.97
C LEU A 135 18.85 -21.56 23.30
N VAL A 136 17.57 -21.79 23.56
CA VAL A 136 17.12 -22.49 24.78
C VAL A 136 17.61 -23.94 24.78
N GLY A 137 17.56 -24.64 23.64
CA GLY A 137 18.13 -25.99 23.52
C GLY A 137 19.63 -26.02 23.81
N LYS A 138 20.37 -25.01 23.35
CA LYS A 138 21.80 -24.85 23.65
C LYS A 138 22.06 -24.62 25.14
N CYS A 139 21.30 -23.72 25.79
CA CYS A 139 21.44 -23.44 27.22
C CYS A 139 21.11 -24.66 28.11
N ASN A 140 20.17 -25.50 27.68
CA ASN A 140 19.76 -26.70 28.42
C ASN A 140 20.69 -27.91 28.19
N ASN A 141 21.85 -27.72 27.54
CA ASN A 141 22.82 -28.79 27.21
C ASN A 141 22.21 -29.99 26.47
N THR A 142 21.07 -29.80 25.79
CA THR A 142 20.47 -30.83 24.93
C THR A 142 21.24 -31.01 23.63
N ILE A 143 22.17 -30.08 23.37
CA ILE A 143 22.99 -29.93 22.17
C ILE A 143 24.46 -30.06 22.59
N LYS A 144 25.19 -31.05 22.05
CA LYS A 144 26.61 -31.30 22.40
C LYS A 144 27.55 -30.40 21.59
N SER A 145 28.73 -30.12 22.15
CA SER A 145 29.69 -29.08 21.72
C SER A 145 30.42 -29.34 20.39
N GLU A 146 30.28 -30.52 19.77
CA GLU A 146 31.02 -30.89 18.55
C GLU A 146 30.40 -30.30 17.25
N ASP A 147 29.19 -29.76 17.34
CA ASP A 147 28.38 -29.30 16.20
C ASP A 147 28.44 -27.77 15.97
N ALA A 148 29.38 -27.05 16.59
CA ALA A 148 29.35 -25.58 16.66
C ALA A 148 29.24 -24.87 15.28
N GLU A 149 29.88 -25.43 14.25
CA GLU A 149 29.79 -24.93 12.87
C GLU A 149 28.43 -25.24 12.21
N GLU A 150 27.84 -26.40 12.44
CA GLU A 150 26.49 -26.72 11.95
C GLU A 150 25.44 -25.81 12.58
N TYR A 151 25.56 -25.51 13.88
CA TYR A 151 24.70 -24.54 14.57
C TYR A 151 24.80 -23.15 13.97
N LYS A 152 26.01 -22.70 13.67
CA LYS A 152 26.24 -21.41 13.03
C LYS A 152 25.60 -21.36 11.65
N GLN A 153 25.77 -22.40 10.84
CA GLN A 153 25.13 -22.51 9.53
C GLN A 153 23.59 -22.52 9.61
N GLN A 154 23.02 -23.22 10.58
CA GLN A 154 21.57 -23.24 10.82
C GLN A 154 21.04 -21.85 11.21
N LEU A 155 21.75 -21.13 12.09
CA LEU A 155 21.41 -19.77 12.48
C LEU A 155 21.49 -18.81 11.28
N ASP A 156 22.57 -18.87 10.50
CA ASP A 156 22.76 -18.02 9.32
C ASP A 156 21.68 -18.28 8.26
N THR A 157 21.35 -19.55 8.02
CA THR A 157 20.27 -19.95 7.11
C THR A 157 18.91 -19.43 7.58
N LEU A 158 18.66 -19.49 8.89
CA LEU A 158 17.42 -19.00 9.49
C LEU A 158 17.28 -17.48 9.40
N VAL A 159 18.37 -16.75 9.66
CA VAL A 159 18.42 -15.28 9.49
C VAL A 159 18.19 -14.90 8.03
N GLN A 160 18.87 -15.57 7.10
CA GLN A 160 18.74 -15.31 5.67
C GLN A 160 17.32 -15.62 5.16
N THR A 161 16.74 -16.73 5.59
CA THR A 161 15.38 -17.12 5.21
C THR A 161 14.35 -16.16 5.78
N SER A 162 14.51 -15.74 7.04
CA SER A 162 13.54 -14.86 7.72
C SER A 162 13.58 -13.43 7.17
N SER A 163 14.77 -12.95 6.80
CA SER A 163 15.00 -11.57 6.32
C SER A 163 14.93 -11.40 4.79
N LYS A 164 14.63 -12.48 4.05
CA LYS A 164 14.55 -12.47 2.57
C LYS A 164 13.59 -11.42 2.02
N ILE A 165 12.41 -11.29 2.63
CA ILE A 165 11.36 -10.36 2.20
C ILE A 165 11.48 -9.08 3.02
N LYS A 166 11.62 -7.92 2.36
CA LYS A 166 11.73 -6.60 3.01
C LYS A 166 10.72 -5.61 2.43
N ILE A 167 9.52 -5.56 3.01
CA ILE A 167 8.44 -4.65 2.58
C ILE A 167 8.52 -3.31 3.33
N ALA A 168 8.99 -3.32 4.57
CA ALA A 168 9.29 -2.12 5.33
C ALA A 168 10.32 -1.26 4.57
N GLY A 169 10.03 0.04 4.43
CA GLY A 169 10.83 0.96 3.59
C GLY A 169 10.49 0.90 2.10
N ASN A 170 10.17 -0.29 1.55
CA ASN A 170 9.92 -0.50 0.11
C ASN A 170 8.44 -0.73 -0.25
N SER A 171 7.52 -0.40 0.67
CA SER A 171 6.09 -0.68 0.52
C SER A 171 5.44 -0.06 -0.74
N THR A 172 5.98 1.05 -1.25
CA THR A 172 5.53 1.67 -2.50
C THR A 172 5.92 0.85 -3.73
N GLU A 173 7.15 0.33 -3.74
CA GLU A 173 7.67 -0.52 -4.82
C GLU A 173 6.92 -1.84 -4.87
N PHE A 174 6.61 -2.42 -3.71
CA PHE A 174 5.75 -3.60 -3.60
C PHE A 174 4.38 -3.40 -4.27
N VAL A 175 3.69 -2.29 -3.99
CA VAL A 175 2.41 -1.97 -4.63
C VAL A 175 2.57 -1.75 -6.13
N ASN A 176 3.65 -1.11 -6.57
CA ASN A 176 3.91 -0.89 -8.00
C ASN A 176 4.14 -2.22 -8.74
N LYS A 177 4.96 -3.12 -8.19
CA LYS A 177 5.20 -4.47 -8.74
C LYS A 177 3.91 -5.28 -8.86
N MET A 178 3.02 -5.16 -7.87
CA MET A 178 1.68 -5.76 -7.94
C MET A 178 0.84 -5.19 -9.10
N LEU A 179 0.85 -3.87 -9.28
CA LEU A 179 0.10 -3.21 -10.33
C LEU A 179 0.66 -3.52 -11.73
N GLU A 180 1.97 -3.71 -11.85
CA GLU A 180 2.62 -4.14 -13.09
C GLU A 180 2.16 -5.55 -13.49
N ASN A 181 2.12 -6.48 -12.55
CA ASN A 181 1.63 -7.85 -12.79
C ASN A 181 0.16 -7.85 -13.24
N VAL A 182 -0.68 -7.04 -12.59
CA VAL A 182 -2.09 -6.88 -13.00
C VAL A 182 -2.20 -6.24 -14.38
N ARG A 183 -1.35 -5.26 -14.69
CA ARG A 183 -1.32 -4.60 -16.00
C ARG A 183 -0.87 -5.55 -17.11
N ALA A 184 0.05 -6.46 -16.83
CA ALA A 184 0.49 -7.52 -17.74
C ALA A 184 -0.58 -8.59 -17.99
N GLY A 185 -1.69 -8.57 -17.24
CA GLY A 185 -2.77 -9.55 -17.37
C GLY A 185 -2.51 -10.85 -16.63
N ASN A 186 -1.44 -10.94 -15.85
CA ASN A 186 -1.12 -12.12 -15.07
C ASN A 186 -2.04 -12.18 -13.84
N ASN A 187 -2.79 -13.28 -13.67
CA ASN A 187 -3.56 -13.55 -12.45
C ASN A 187 -2.64 -14.17 -11.39
N ILE A 188 -1.62 -13.43 -10.97
CA ILE A 188 -0.68 -13.86 -9.93
C ILE A 188 -1.31 -13.58 -8.57
N SER A 189 -1.27 -14.56 -7.67
CA SER A 189 -1.67 -14.37 -6.28
C SER A 189 -0.70 -13.40 -5.58
N ILE A 190 -1.18 -12.73 -4.53
CA ILE A 190 -0.38 -11.77 -3.78
C ILE A 190 0.82 -12.48 -3.13
N ASP A 191 0.63 -13.72 -2.69
CA ASP A 191 1.66 -14.58 -2.10
C ASP A 191 2.82 -14.84 -3.06
N THR A 192 2.54 -15.19 -4.32
CA THR A 192 3.60 -15.47 -5.29
C THR A 192 4.44 -14.23 -5.61
N VAL A 193 3.85 -13.04 -5.58
CA VAL A 193 4.62 -11.81 -5.77
C VAL A 193 5.45 -11.49 -4.52
N LEU A 194 4.96 -11.80 -3.32
CA LEU A 194 5.72 -11.67 -2.07
C LEU A 194 6.92 -12.61 -2.02
N GLU A 195 6.81 -13.84 -2.51
CA GLU A 195 7.94 -14.78 -2.55
C GLU A 195 9.08 -14.34 -3.49
N ASN A 196 8.72 -13.57 -4.52
CA ASN A 196 9.61 -13.03 -5.54
C ASN A 196 10.01 -11.57 -5.30
N PHE A 197 9.61 -10.96 -4.17
CA PHE A 197 9.94 -9.60 -3.77
C PHE A 197 11.20 -9.60 -2.90
#